data_AF-A0A9Q0J280-F1
#
_entry.id   AF-A0A9Q0J280-F1
#
_cell.length_a   1.000
_cell.length_b   1.000
_cell.length_c   1.000
_cell.angle_alpha   90.00
_cell.angle_beta   90.00
_cell.angle_gamma   90.00
#
_symmetry.space_group_name_H-M   'P 1'
#
loop_
_entity.id
_entity.type
_entity.pdbx_description
1 polymer ?
#
loop_
_entity_poly.entity_id
_entity_poly.type
_entity_poly.pdbx_seq_one_letter_code
_entity_poly.pdbx_strand_id
1 'polypeptide(L)'
;MYGKGIVGDNLTFISLFRACARVNDVLRGQVFHASALKLGFYSYLFVSNALVHMYGCFRDLVLARKVFDEMGERDLVSWNSLICGYNQCGMYREVLGLFSSMQEAGVEADSVTMLLFAEALVGLLPEFNSLSIGAIG
;
A
#
# COMPACT_ATOMS: atom_id res chain seq x y z
N MET A 1 -7.90 32.18 17.58
CA MET A 1 -6.65 32.02 16.80
C MET A 1 -6.97 31.17 15.58
N TYR A 2 -7.12 31.79 14.41
CA TYR A 2 -7.37 31.07 13.17
C TYR A 2 -6.12 30.29 12.82
N GLY A 3 -6.15 28.97 13.00
CA GLY A 3 -5.09 28.09 12.53
C GLY A 3 -4.94 28.29 11.04
N LYS A 4 -3.76 28.74 10.60
CA LYS A 4 -3.38 28.71 9.19
C LYS A 4 -3.52 27.27 8.73
N GLY A 5 -4.60 26.97 8.01
CA GLY A 5 -4.74 25.70 7.33
C GLY A 5 -3.53 25.51 6.44
N ILE A 6 -2.93 24.33 6.51
CA ILE A 6 -1.93 23.93 5.52
C ILE A 6 -2.64 23.98 4.17
N VAL A 7 -2.26 24.94 3.31
CA VAL A 7 -2.64 24.90 1.90
C VAL A 7 -1.77 23.82 1.29
N GLY A 8 -2.20 22.57 1.47
CA GLY A 8 -1.47 21.42 0.98
C GLY A 8 -1.53 21.38 -0.53
N ASP A 9 -0.40 21.16 -1.17
CA ASP A 9 -0.31 20.69 -2.54
C ASP A 9 -0.11 19.16 -2.56
N ASN A 10 0.02 18.56 -3.76
CA ASN A 10 0.27 17.12 -3.91
C ASN A 10 1.47 16.64 -3.09
N LEU A 11 2.56 17.41 -3.07
CA LEU A 11 3.80 17.06 -2.38
C LEU A 11 3.62 17.05 -0.86
N THR A 12 2.80 17.96 -0.35
CA THR A 12 2.46 18.03 1.08
C THR A 12 1.80 16.74 1.53
N PHE A 13 0.75 16.28 0.84
CA PHE A 13 0.05 15.06 1.22
C PHE A 13 0.92 13.81 1.09
N ILE A 14 1.69 13.69 0.00
CA ILE A 14 2.65 12.59 -0.17
C ILE A 14 3.62 12.53 1.01
N SER A 15 4.16 13.68 1.42
CA SER A 15 5.10 13.77 2.54
C SER A 15 4.46 13.40 3.87
N LEU A 16 3.23 13.87 4.12
CA LEU A 16 2.48 13.54 5.33
C LEU A 16 2.16 12.05 5.41
N PHE A 17 1.69 11.42 4.31
CA PHE A 17 1.40 9.99 4.27
C PHE A 17 2.66 9.15 4.50
N ARG A 18 3.79 9.51 3.86
CA ARG A 18 5.07 8.84 4.09
C ARG A 18 5.55 8.97 5.54
N ALA A 19 5.40 10.16 6.13
CA ALA A 19 5.74 10.37 7.54
C ALA A 19 4.88 9.48 8.45
N CYS A 20 3.56 9.49 8.26
CA CYS A 20 2.63 8.65 9.01
C CYS A 20 2.93 7.16 8.85
N ALA A 21 3.20 6.68 7.63
CA ALA A 21 3.59 5.30 7.35
C ALA A 21 4.86 4.91 8.12
N ARG A 22 5.88 5.78 8.12
CA ARG A 22 7.16 5.54 8.79
C ARG A 22 7.04 5.46 10.31
N VAL A 23 6.20 6.28 10.93
CA VAL A 23 6.02 6.29 12.39
C VAL A 23 4.82 5.48 12.87
N ASN A 24 4.12 4.81 11.95
CA ASN A 24 2.88 4.07 12.19
C ASN A 24 1.78 4.88 12.93
N ASP A 25 1.64 6.16 12.60
CA ASP A 25 0.62 7.05 13.21
C ASP A 25 -0.69 6.97 12.41
N VAL A 26 -1.47 5.93 12.73
CA VAL A 26 -2.74 5.60 12.05
C VAL A 26 -3.75 6.73 12.15
N LEU A 27 -3.89 7.33 13.34
CA LEU A 27 -4.88 8.38 13.60
C LEU A 27 -4.59 9.61 12.75
N ARG A 28 -3.35 10.10 12.73
CA ARG A 28 -3.00 11.26 11.89
C ARG A 28 -3.09 10.92 10.40
N GLY A 29 -2.70 9.70 10.01
CA GLY A 29 -2.82 9.24 8.63
C GLY A 29 -4.26 9.33 8.10
N GLN A 30 -5.23 8.88 8.90
CA GLN A 30 -6.66 8.96 8.56
C GLN A 30 -7.17 10.41 8.49
N VAL A 31 -6.72 11.29 9.39
CA VAL A 31 -7.08 12.73 9.35
C VAL A 31 -6.54 13.38 8.08
N PHE A 32 -5.31 13.06 7.68
CA PHE A 32 -4.73 13.57 6.44
C PHE A 32 -5.40 12.98 5.21
N HIS A 33 -5.80 11.70 5.23
CA HIS A 33 -6.57 11.10 4.14
C HIS A 33 -7.91 11.84 3.95
N ALA A 34 -8.66 12.05 5.04
CA ALA A 34 -9.92 12.81 4.98
C ALA A 34 -9.71 14.24 4.44
N SER A 35 -8.59 14.87 4.80
CA SER A 35 -8.22 16.20 4.30
C SER A 35 -7.88 16.19 2.81
N ALA A 36 -7.12 15.20 2.33
CA ALA A 36 -6.79 15.04 0.91
C ALA A 36 -8.05 14.82 0.08
N LEU A 37 -8.99 14.00 0.58
CA LEU A 37 -10.27 13.75 -0.08
C LEU A 37 -11.11 15.03 -0.17
N LYS A 38 -11.25 15.77 0.94
CA LYS A 38 -12.02 17.02 0.99
C LYS A 38 -11.47 18.11 0.05
N LEU A 39 -10.15 18.13 -0.14
CA LEU A 39 -9.47 19.09 -1.01
C LEU A 39 -9.34 18.62 -2.47
N GLY A 40 -9.79 17.41 -2.80
CA GLY A 40 -9.76 16.88 -4.16
C GLY A 40 -8.39 16.34 -4.61
N PHE A 41 -7.47 16.10 -3.67
CA PHE A 41 -6.13 15.58 -4.02
C PHE A 41 -6.11 14.07 -4.28
N TYR A 42 -7.21 13.38 -3.99
CA TYR A 42 -7.33 11.93 -4.16
C TYR A 42 -7.29 11.47 -5.62
N SER A 43 -7.54 12.35 -6.60
CA SER A 43 -7.48 12.00 -8.02
C SER A 43 -6.04 11.97 -8.58
N TYR A 44 -5.05 12.46 -7.84
CA TYR A 44 -3.68 12.50 -8.30
C TYR A 44 -2.98 11.17 -8.00
N LEU A 45 -2.53 10.49 -9.05
CA LEU A 45 -1.87 9.18 -9.00
C LEU A 45 -0.83 9.06 -7.88
N PHE A 46 0.08 10.03 -7.76
CA PHE A 46 1.14 10.01 -6.74
C PHE A 46 0.61 10.11 -5.30
N VAL A 47 -0.49 10.82 -5.09
CA VAL A 47 -1.15 10.96 -3.77
C VAL A 47 -1.83 9.64 -3.42
N SER A 48 -2.55 9.03 -4.36
CA SER A 48 -3.21 7.72 -4.17
C SER A 48 -2.19 6.61 -3.94
N ASN A 49 -1.07 6.59 -4.67
CA ASN A 49 0.04 5.68 -4.43
C ASN A 49 0.58 5.80 -3.00
N ALA A 50 0.76 7.02 -2.50
CA ALA A 50 1.20 7.24 -1.12
C ALA A 50 0.16 6.79 -0.08
N LEU A 51 -1.14 6.90 -0.38
CA LEU A 51 -2.22 6.38 0.46
C LEU A 51 -2.25 4.85 0.51
N VAL A 52 -2.15 4.17 -0.64
CA VAL A 52 -2.08 2.71 -0.72
C VAL A 52 -0.91 2.21 0.12
N HIS A 53 0.27 2.80 -0.06
CA HIS A 53 1.46 2.47 0.74
C HIS A 53 1.23 2.69 2.24
N MET A 54 0.69 3.85 2.63
CA MET A 54 0.44 4.16 4.04
C MET A 54 -0.48 3.13 4.70
N TYR A 55 -1.60 2.79 4.06
CA TYR A 55 -2.52 1.77 4.59
C TYR A 55 -1.89 0.36 4.60
N GLY A 56 -1.05 0.05 3.61
CA GLY A 56 -0.22 -1.16 3.62
C GLY A 56 0.69 -1.24 4.85
N CYS A 57 1.40 -0.16 5.18
CA CYS A 57 2.24 -0.08 6.38
C CYS A 57 1.44 -0.19 7.69
N PHE A 58 0.19 0.29 7.69
CA PHE A 58 -0.73 0.13 8.83
C PHE A 58 -1.32 -1.28 8.92
N ARG A 59 -1.03 -2.17 7.97
CA ARG A 59 -1.62 -3.51 7.82
C ARG A 59 -3.14 -3.48 7.65
N ASP A 60 -3.69 -2.33 7.24
CA ASP A 60 -5.11 -2.18 6.88
C ASP A 60 -5.28 -2.44 5.39
N LEU A 61 -5.20 -3.72 5.02
CA LEU A 61 -5.27 -4.16 3.63
C LEU A 61 -6.63 -3.87 3.00
N VAL A 62 -7.69 -3.77 3.80
CA VAL A 62 -9.04 -3.44 3.33
C VAL A 62 -9.05 -2.01 2.80
N LEU A 63 -8.51 -1.04 3.56
CA LEU A 63 -8.42 0.34 3.09
C LEU A 63 -7.37 0.51 1.99
N ALA A 64 -6.22 -0.17 2.06
CA ALA A 64 -5.23 -0.13 0.99
C ALA A 64 -5.82 -0.61 -0.35
N ARG A 65 -6.56 -1.73 -0.31
CA ARG A 65 -7.24 -2.28 -1.48
C ARG A 65 -8.36 -1.37 -1.98
N LYS A 66 -9.16 -0.81 -1.08
CA LYS A 66 -10.22 0.14 -1.43
C LYS A 66 -9.66 1.35 -2.17
N VAL A 67 -8.58 1.94 -1.66
CA VAL A 67 -7.94 3.08 -2.32
C VAL A 67 -7.46 2.69 -3.72
N PHE A 68 -6.77 1.56 -3.84
CA PHE A 68 -6.29 1.05 -5.12
C PHE A 68 -7.42 0.80 -6.13
N ASP A 69 -8.53 0.20 -5.69
CA ASP A 69 -9.68 -0.12 -6.56
C ASP A 69 -10.41 1.15 -7.05
N GLU A 70 -10.39 2.24 -6.27
CA GLU A 70 -11.00 3.52 -6.62
C GLU A 70 -10.11 4.41 -7.53
N MET A 71 -8.84 4.03 -7.76
CA MET A 71 -7.95 4.76 -8.66
C MET A 71 -8.38 4.62 -10.14
N GLY A 72 -8.45 5.74 -10.85
CA GLY A 72 -8.76 5.76 -12.29
C GLY A 72 -7.61 5.28 -13.18
N GLU A 73 -6.37 5.51 -12.76
CA GLU A 73 -5.15 5.02 -13.40
C GLU A 73 -4.25 4.37 -12.35
N ARG A 74 -3.49 3.34 -12.74
CA ARG A 74 -2.58 2.59 -11.87
C ARG A 74 -1.27 2.36 -12.59
N ASP A 75 -0.17 2.70 -11.96
CA ASP A 75 1.17 2.47 -12.47
C ASP A 75 1.87 1.34 -11.70
N LEU A 76 3.10 1.03 -12.09
CA LEU A 76 3.95 0.06 -11.41
C LEU A 76 4.05 0.35 -9.90
N VAL A 77 4.09 1.62 -9.50
CA VAL A 77 4.17 2.02 -8.08
C VAL A 77 2.86 1.71 -7.34
N SER A 78 1.70 1.90 -7.97
CA SER A 78 0.39 1.49 -7.42
C SER A 78 0.38 -0.01 -7.09
N TRP A 79 0.77 -0.84 -8.06
CA TRP A 79 0.80 -2.30 -7.93
C TRP A 79 1.81 -2.75 -6.88
N ASN A 80 3.04 -2.26 -6.96
CA ASN A 80 4.10 -2.61 -5.99
C ASN A 80 3.71 -2.21 -4.56
N SER A 81 3.05 -1.06 -4.38
CA SER A 81 2.59 -0.63 -3.05
C SER A 81 1.56 -1.59 -2.45
N LEU A 82 0.59 -2.04 -3.26
CA LEU A 82 -0.43 -2.98 -2.81
C LEU A 82 0.18 -4.37 -2.55
N ILE A 83 0.97 -4.89 -3.49
CA ILE A 83 1.62 -6.20 -3.38
C ILE A 83 2.53 -6.26 -2.15
N CYS A 84 3.34 -5.22 -1.90
CA CYS A 84 4.15 -5.11 -0.69
C CYS A 84 3.32 -5.23 0.59
N GLY A 85 2.17 -4.54 0.67
CA GLY A 85 1.30 -4.58 1.83
C GLY A 85 0.79 -5.99 2.14
N TYR A 86 0.30 -6.71 1.12
CA TYR A 86 -0.14 -8.10 1.27
C TYR A 86 1.02 -9.03 1.64
N ASN A 87 2.18 -8.86 1.00
CA ASN A 87 3.37 -9.68 1.25
C ASN A 87 3.87 -9.53 2.70
N GLN A 88 3.96 -8.31 3.22
CA GLN A 88 4.34 -8.03 4.61
C GLN A 88 3.33 -8.58 5.63
N CYS A 89 2.11 -8.87 5.21
CA CYS A 89 1.10 -9.52 6.05
C CYS A 89 1.07 -11.04 5.92
N GLY A 90 1.95 -11.64 5.11
CA GLY A 90 1.99 -13.09 4.86
C GLY A 90 0.84 -13.60 3.98
N MET A 91 0.16 -12.70 3.27
CA MET A 91 -0.99 -13.03 2.40
C MET A 91 -0.49 -13.46 1.02
N TYR A 92 0.30 -14.54 0.99
CA TYR A 92 1.09 -14.92 -0.19
C TYR A 92 0.22 -15.36 -1.38
N ARG A 93 -0.93 -15.99 -1.14
CA ARG A 93 -1.85 -16.39 -2.22
C ARG A 93 -2.40 -15.15 -2.95
N GLU A 94 -2.73 -14.11 -2.20
CA GLU A 94 -3.19 -12.83 -2.69
C GLU A 94 -2.08 -12.09 -3.45
N VAL A 95 -0.83 -12.17 -2.99
CA VAL A 95 0.33 -11.63 -3.72
C VAL A 95 0.43 -12.24 -5.13
N LEU A 96 0.33 -13.56 -5.25
CA LEU A 96 0.36 -14.22 -6.56
C LEU A 96 -0.83 -13.81 -7.45
N GLY A 97 -2.01 -13.65 -6.86
CA GLY A 97 -3.20 -13.16 -7.59
C GLY A 97 -3.07 -11.72 -8.08
N LEU A 98 -2.50 -10.84 -7.25
CA LEU A 98 -2.21 -9.45 -7.60
C LEU A 98 -1.15 -9.36 -8.69
N PHE A 99 -0.13 -10.22 -8.64
CA PHE A 99 0.88 -10.33 -9.69
C PHE A 99 0.26 -10.70 -11.05
N SER A 100 -0.63 -11.70 -11.10
CA SER A 100 -1.37 -12.05 -12.33
C SER A 100 -2.21 -10.87 -12.82
N SER A 101 -2.94 -10.22 -11.91
CA SER A 101 -3.80 -9.07 -12.24
C SER A 101 -3.00 -7.89 -12.81
N MET A 102 -1.79 -7.67 -12.29
CA MET A 102 -0.86 -6.64 -12.78
C MET A 102 -0.42 -6.92 -14.22
N GLN A 103 -0.07 -8.18 -14.52
CA GLN A 103 0.32 -8.60 -15.86
C GLN A 103 -0.85 -8.52 -16.86
N GLU A 104 -2.04 -8.93 -16.44
CA GLU A 104 -3.28 -8.80 -17.24
C GLU A 104 -3.62 -7.34 -17.54
N ALA A 105 -3.29 -6.42 -16.63
CA ALA A 105 -3.39 -4.98 -16.84
C ALA A 105 -2.29 -4.40 -17.74
N GLY A 106 -1.38 -5.23 -18.26
CA GLY A 106 -0.28 -4.81 -19.15
C GLY A 106 0.86 -4.08 -18.44
N VAL A 107 0.97 -4.18 -17.11
CA VAL A 107 2.04 -3.54 -16.33
C VAL A 107 3.19 -4.54 -16.16
N GLU A 108 4.37 -4.18 -16.64
CA GLU A 108 5.56 -5.02 -16.55
C GLU A 108 6.13 -5.05 -15.11
N ALA A 109 6.44 -6.25 -14.63
CA ALA A 109 7.03 -6.47 -13.31
C ALA A 109 8.49 -5.98 -13.27
N ASP A 110 8.87 -5.27 -12.22
CA ASP A 110 10.26 -4.88 -11.97
C ASP A 110 10.96 -5.84 -11.00
N SER A 111 12.21 -5.54 -10.66
CA SER A 111 12.98 -6.34 -9.71
C SER A 111 12.33 -6.41 -8.32
N VAL A 112 11.61 -5.36 -7.90
CA VAL A 112 10.88 -5.33 -6.63
C VAL A 112 9.68 -6.27 -6.73
N THR A 113 8.90 -6.19 -7.80
CA THR A 113 7.76 -7.08 -8.03
C THR A 113 8.21 -8.55 -8.05
N MET A 114 9.30 -8.87 -8.75
CA MET A 114 9.83 -10.23 -8.86
C MET A 114 10.34 -10.78 -7.53
N LEU A 115 10.95 -9.93 -6.69
CA LEU A 115 11.36 -10.31 -5.34
C LEU A 115 10.15 -10.70 -4.49
N LEU A 116 9.11 -9.87 -4.46
CA LEU A 116 7.89 -10.13 -3.69
C LEU A 116 7.17 -11.40 -4.17
N PHE A 117 7.16 -11.63 -5.49
CA PHE A 117 6.61 -12.85 -6.07
C PHE A 117 7.38 -14.09 -5.62
N ALA A 118 8.73 -14.04 -5.64
CA ALA A 118 9.56 -15.15 -5.18
C ALA A 118 9.38 -15.42 -3.68
N GLU A 119 9.31 -14.36 -2.85
CA GLU A 119 9.01 -14.48 -1.42
C GLU A 119 7.66 -15.16 -1.18
N ALA A 120 6.62 -14.78 -1.92
CA ALA A 120 5.31 -15.39 -1.82
C ALA A 120 5.30 -16.88 -2.23
N LEU A 121 6.04 -17.25 -3.28
CA LEU A 121 6.19 -18.66 -3.68
C LEU A 121 6.85 -19.49 -2.58
N VAL A 122 7.94 -18.99 -1.99
CA VAL A 122 8.64 -19.66 -0.88
C VAL A 122 7.75 -19.75 0.35
N GLY A 123 7.01 -18.68 0.66
CA GLY A 123 6.09 -18.62 1.81
C GLY A 123 4.92 -19.62 1.74
N LEU A 124 4.57 -20.11 0.55
CA LEU A 124 3.55 -21.14 0.36
C LEU A 124 4.09 -22.58 0.45
N LEU A 125 5.41 -22.76 0.54
CA LEU A 125 6.01 -24.08 0.69
C LEU A 125 5.73 -24.65 2.09
N PRO A 126 5.31 -25.92 2.21
CA PRO A 126 4.96 -26.55 3.49
C PRO A 126 6.09 -26.52 4.53
N GLU A 127 7.34 -26.59 4.07
CA GLU A 127 8.54 -26.65 4.91
C GLU A 127 8.79 -25.34 5.68
N PHE A 128 8.37 -24.20 5.12
CA PHE A 128 8.56 -22.87 5.71
C PHE A 128 7.33 -22.38 6.48
N ASN A 129 6.16 -22.99 6.26
CA ASN A 129 4.92 -22.62 6.93
C ASN A 129 4.84 -23.13 8.39
N SER A 130 5.70 -24.09 8.76
CA SER A 130 5.76 -24.67 10.10
C SER A 130 6.58 -23.85 11.11
N LEU A 131 7.41 -22.90 10.65
CA LEU A 131 8.28 -22.07 11.50
C LEU A 131 7.60 -20.79 12.01
N SER A 132 6.49 -20.34 11.40
CA SER A 132 5.79 -19.11 11.84
C SER A 132 4.78 -19.36 12.98
N ILE A 133 4.30 -20.60 13.14
CA ILE A 133 3.27 -20.96 14.13
C ILE A 133 3.89 -21.35 15.48
N GLY A 134 5.19 -21.65 15.54
CA GLY A 134 5.88 -22.12 16.75
C GLY A 134 6.50 -21.05 17.66
N ALA A 135 6.43 -19.75 17.32
CA ALA A 135 7.12 -18.69 18.06
C ALA A 135 6.19 -17.79 18.93
N ILE A 136 4.93 -18.18 19.11
CA ILE A 136 3.95 -17.51 19.97
C ILE A 136 3.22 -18.54 20.85
N GLY A 137 4.01 -19.30 21.61
CA GLY A 137 3.57 -20.15 22.71
C GLY A 137 4.34 -19.82 23.97
#